data_AF-A0A9E3U9L6-F1
#
_entry.id   AF-A0A9E3U9L6-F1
#
_cell.length_a   1.000
_cell.length_b   1.000
_cell.length_c   1.000
_cell.angle_alpha   90.00
_cell.angle_beta   90.00
_cell.angle_gamma   90.00
#
_symmetry.space_group_name_H-M   'P 1'
#
loop_
_entity.id
_entity.type
_entity.pdbx_description
1 polymer ?
#
loop_
_entity_poly.entity_id
_entity_poly.type
_entity_poly.pdbx_seq_one_letter_code
_entity_poly.pdbx_strand_id
1 'polypeptide(L)'
;MTIRSDLRAYLDRPWGDLAVETERHRAKTYREDPEWTWRTAAALREAVTAANPGWPTPADRDADLAHHLHLRSLLDRAAHAFARRRRAR
;
A
#
# COMPACT_ATOMS: atom_id res chain seq x y z
N MET A 1 18.02 -24.71 -9.16
CA MET A 1 17.92 -23.29 -8.74
C MET A 1 18.20 -23.23 -7.26
N THR A 2 19.16 -22.39 -6.86
CA THR A 2 19.55 -22.24 -5.45
C THR A 2 18.98 -20.92 -4.94
N ILE A 3 18.42 -20.89 -3.74
CA ILE A 3 17.83 -19.69 -3.12
C ILE A 3 18.70 -18.42 -3.29
N ARG A 4 20.03 -18.56 -3.26
CA ARG A 4 20.99 -17.47 -3.46
C ARG A 4 21.00 -16.87 -4.89
N SER A 5 20.85 -17.69 -5.93
CA SER A 5 20.78 -17.19 -7.32
C SER A 5 19.48 -16.42 -7.56
N ASP A 6 18.39 -16.91 -6.96
CA ASP A 6 17.06 -16.34 -7.16
C ASP A 6 16.90 -15.01 -6.41
N LEU A 7 17.48 -14.92 -5.20
CA LEU A 7 17.59 -13.66 -4.46
C LEU A 7 18.39 -12.60 -5.21
N ARG A 8 19.53 -12.95 -5.81
CA ARG A 8 20.31 -12.00 -6.61
C ARG A 8 19.53 -11.54 -7.84
N ALA A 9 18.95 -12.46 -8.59
CA ALA A 9 18.11 -12.14 -9.73
C ALA A 9 16.89 -11.27 -9.37
N TYR A 10 16.35 -11.42 -8.15
CA TYR A 10 15.30 -10.55 -7.63
C TYR A 10 15.82 -9.14 -7.32
N LEU A 11 16.96 -9.04 -6.62
CA LEU A 11 17.55 -7.76 -6.25
C LEU A 11 18.03 -6.96 -7.47
N ASP A 12 18.54 -7.63 -8.48
CA ASP A 12 19.06 -7.02 -9.72
C ASP A 12 17.96 -6.57 -10.69
N ARG A 13 16.67 -6.71 -10.32
CA ARG A 13 15.57 -6.20 -11.15
C ARG A 13 15.62 -4.67 -11.27
N PRO A 14 15.18 -4.12 -12.41
CA PRO A 14 15.07 -2.68 -12.60
C PRO A 14 13.86 -2.12 -11.83
N TRP A 15 13.97 -2.10 -10.50
CA TRP A 15 12.88 -1.70 -9.59
C TRP A 15 12.39 -0.27 -9.87
N GLY A 16 13.29 0.61 -10.31
CA GLY A 16 12.93 1.98 -10.72
C GLY A 16 11.98 1.99 -11.92
N ASP A 17 12.33 1.26 -12.99
CA ASP A 17 11.50 1.19 -14.20
C ASP A 17 10.17 0.49 -13.93
N LEU A 18 10.20 -0.57 -13.12
CA LEU A 18 8.98 -1.27 -12.68
C LEU A 18 8.06 -0.36 -11.85
N ALA A 19 8.61 0.50 -11.00
CA ALA A 19 7.82 1.44 -10.22
C ALA A 19 7.14 2.48 -11.13
N VAL A 20 7.85 3.00 -12.14
CA VAL A 20 7.30 3.93 -13.13
C VAL A 20 6.17 3.28 -13.93
N GLU A 21 6.38 2.06 -14.42
CA GLU A 21 5.35 1.35 -15.19
C GLU A 21 4.16 0.93 -14.32
N THR A 22 4.40 0.56 -13.07
CA THR A 22 3.34 0.30 -12.09
C THR A 22 2.47 1.54 -11.87
N GLU A 23 3.09 2.71 -11.73
CA GLU A 23 2.36 3.96 -11.54
C GLU A 23 1.57 4.37 -12.79
N ARG A 24 2.17 4.23 -13.98
CA ARG A 24 1.46 4.46 -15.26
C ARG A 24 0.26 3.53 -15.40
N HIS A 25 0.43 2.25 -15.08
CA HIS A 25 -0.65 1.29 -15.11
C HIS A 25 -1.76 1.66 -14.13
N ARG A 26 -1.43 1.97 -12.87
CA ARG A 26 -2.41 2.43 -11.87
C ARG A 26 -3.18 3.67 -12.34
N ALA A 27 -2.48 4.67 -12.88
CA ALA A 27 -3.11 5.89 -13.37
C ALA A 27 -4.00 5.64 -14.60
N LYS A 28 -3.67 4.67 -15.46
CA LYS A 28 -4.52 4.23 -16.57
C LYS A 28 -5.76 3.50 -16.04
N THR A 29 -5.56 2.48 -15.22
CA THR A 29 -6.65 1.67 -14.66
C THR A 29 -7.62 2.52 -13.86
N TYR A 30 -7.14 3.48 -13.05
CA TYR A 30 -8.01 4.40 -12.32
C TYR A 30 -8.87 5.29 -13.24
N ARG A 31 -8.34 5.71 -14.39
CA ARG A 31 -9.10 6.50 -15.37
C ARG A 31 -10.17 5.69 -16.08
N GLU A 32 -9.88 4.43 -16.38
CA GLU A 32 -10.78 3.54 -17.11
C GLU A 32 -11.84 2.91 -16.18
N ASP A 33 -11.45 2.58 -14.95
CA ASP A 33 -12.29 1.97 -13.94
C ASP A 33 -11.81 2.38 -12.52
N PRO A 34 -12.35 3.48 -11.98
CA PRO A 34 -11.98 3.97 -10.65
C PRO A 34 -12.27 2.96 -9.53
N GLU A 35 -13.24 2.06 -9.74
CA GLU A 35 -13.67 1.07 -8.74
C GLU A 35 -12.85 -0.21 -8.80
N TRP A 36 -12.08 -0.45 -9.87
CA TRP A 36 -11.29 -1.67 -10.06
C TRP A 36 -10.42 -2.01 -8.86
N THR A 37 -9.75 -1.00 -8.30
CA THR A 37 -8.86 -1.16 -7.15
C THR A 37 -9.64 -1.63 -5.92
N TRP A 38 -10.83 -1.06 -5.69
CA TRP A 38 -11.67 -1.44 -4.55
C TRP A 38 -12.21 -2.85 -4.72
N ARG A 39 -12.74 -3.20 -5.89
CA ARG A 39 -13.26 -4.55 -6.18
C ARG A 39 -12.18 -5.63 -6.05
N THR A 40 -10.98 -5.34 -6.54
CA THR A 40 -9.84 -6.24 -6.45
C THR A 40 -9.39 -6.43 -5.00
N ALA A 41 -9.33 -5.34 -4.22
CA ALA A 41 -9.01 -5.43 -2.80
C ALA A 41 -10.06 -6.21 -2.00
N ALA A 42 -11.35 -6.02 -2.30
CA ALA A 42 -12.44 -6.77 -1.68
C ALA A 42 -12.33 -8.28 -1.99
N ALA A 43 -12.16 -8.64 -3.26
CA ALA A 43 -12.00 -10.03 -3.68
C ALA A 43 -10.76 -10.69 -3.05
N LEU A 44 -9.64 -9.96 -2.96
CA LEU A 44 -8.44 -10.45 -2.30
C LEU A 44 -8.69 -10.71 -0.81
N ARG A 45 -9.38 -9.79 -0.13
CA ARG A 45 -9.74 -9.94 1.28
C ARG A 45 -10.64 -11.15 1.51
N GLU A 46 -11.64 -11.35 0.66
CA GLU A 46 -12.51 -12.54 0.71
C GLU A 46 -11.70 -13.82 0.56
N ALA A 47 -10.83 -13.89 -0.46
CA ALA A 47 -10.00 -15.07 -0.70
C ALA A 47 -9.06 -15.38 0.48
N VAL A 48 -8.40 -14.37 1.04
CA VAL A 48 -7.49 -14.55 2.18
C VAL A 48 -8.25 -14.96 3.44
N THR A 49 -9.42 -14.38 3.70
CA THR A 49 -10.25 -14.74 4.86
C THR A 49 -10.80 -16.15 4.73
N ALA A 50 -11.18 -16.58 3.52
CA ALA A 50 -11.59 -17.95 3.25
C ALA A 50 -10.44 -18.96 3.48
N ALA A 51 -9.22 -18.60 3.08
CA ALA A 51 -8.04 -19.44 3.28
C ALA A 51 -7.54 -19.49 4.74
N ASN A 52 -7.86 -18.46 5.55
CA ASN A 52 -7.54 -18.38 6.97
C ASN A 52 -8.75 -17.92 7.80
N PRO A 53 -9.67 -18.83 8.17
CA PRO A 53 -10.91 -18.48 8.86
C PRO A 53 -10.73 -17.83 10.24
N GLY A 54 -9.57 -18.04 10.87
CA GLY A 54 -9.22 -17.41 12.16
C GLY A 54 -8.62 -16.01 12.02
N TRP A 55 -8.38 -15.54 10.80
CA TRP A 55 -7.78 -14.25 10.50
C TRP A 55 -8.81 -13.30 9.87
N PRO A 56 -8.76 -11.99 10.17
CA PRO A 56 -7.92 -11.37 11.19
C PRO A 56 -8.46 -11.63 12.60
N THR A 57 -7.54 -11.88 13.53
CA THR A 57 -7.85 -11.95 14.96
C THR A 57 -8.24 -10.57 15.50
N PRO A 58 -8.85 -10.48 16.70
CA PRO A 58 -9.08 -9.18 17.35
C PRO A 58 -7.79 -8.37 17.52
N ALA A 59 -6.68 -9.03 17.89
CA ALA A 59 -5.39 -8.36 18.04
C ALA A 59 -4.85 -7.80 16.71
N ASP A 60 -5.04 -8.52 15.60
CA ASP A 60 -4.67 -8.03 14.25
C ASP A 60 -5.45 -6.76 13.90
N ARG A 61 -6.74 -6.71 14.25
CA ARG A 61 -7.60 -5.53 14.02
C ARG A 61 -7.18 -4.34 14.86
N ASP A 62 -6.86 -4.56 16.13
CA ASP A 62 -6.41 -3.49 17.03
C ASP A 62 -5.07 -2.90 16.56
N ALA A 63 -4.14 -3.77 16.12
CA ALA A 63 -2.88 -3.34 15.55
C ALA A 63 -3.06 -2.54 14.25
N ASP A 64 -3.92 -3.01 13.34
CA ASP A 64 -4.24 -2.30 12.09
C ASP A 64 -4.84 -0.91 12.36
N LEU A 65 -5.80 -0.82 13.28
CA LEU A 65 -6.39 0.45 13.69
C LEU A 65 -5.34 1.40 14.29
N ALA A 66 -4.46 0.89 15.16
CA ALA A 66 -3.39 1.69 15.76
C ALA A 66 -2.44 2.25 14.69
N HIS A 67 -2.07 1.46 13.68
CA HIS A 67 -1.26 1.92 12.56
C HIS A 67 -1.97 3.01 11.74
N HIS A 68 -3.26 2.85 11.45
CA HIS A 68 -4.05 3.85 10.74
C HIS A 68 -4.14 5.18 11.51
N LEU A 69 -4.37 5.13 12.82
CA LEU A 69 -4.39 6.31 13.68
C LEU A 69 -3.01 7.01 13.73
N HIS A 70 -1.93 6.22 13.80
CA HIS A 70 -0.58 6.75 13.78
C HIS A 70 -0.26 7.45 12.45
N LEU A 71 -0.55 6.80 11.32
CA LEU A 71 -0.36 7.38 9.99
C LEU A 71 -1.14 8.69 9.84
N ARG A 72 -2.41 8.71 10.25
CA ARG A 72 -3.23 9.92 10.24
C ARG A 72 -2.58 11.05 11.03
N SER A 73 -2.12 10.77 12.25
CA SER A 73 -1.43 11.77 13.09
C SER A 73 -0.19 12.35 12.40
N LEU A 74 0.61 11.52 11.73
CA LEU A 74 1.76 11.99 10.96
C LEU A 74 1.36 12.90 9.79
N LEU A 75 0.31 12.54 9.06
CA LEU A 75 -0.21 13.35 7.94
C LEU A 75 -0.75 14.70 8.43
N ASP A 76 -1.52 14.72 9.52
CA ASP A 76 -2.04 15.95 10.14
C ASP A 76 -0.89 16.87 10.55
N ARG A 77 0.16 16.32 11.18
CA ARG A 77 1.37 17.07 11.54
C ARG A 77 2.09 17.64 10.32
N ALA A 78 2.23 16.86 9.25
CA ALA A 78 2.86 17.31 8.02
C ALA A 78 2.06 18.46 7.38
N ALA A 79 0.74 18.32 7.28
CA ALA A 79 -0.15 19.36 6.77
C ALA A 79 -0.01 20.68 7.55
N HIS A 80 0.03 20.62 8.88
CA HIS A 80 0.25 21.80 9.72
C HIS A 80 1.65 22.41 9.56
N ALA A 81 2.69 21.61 9.37
CA ALA A 81 4.05 22.12 9.11
C ALA A 81 4.12 22.89 7.78
N PHE A 82 3.50 22.36 6.72
CA PHE A 82 3.43 23.04 5.42
C PHE A 82 2.59 24.32 5.48
N ALA A 83 1.45 24.31 6.18
CA ALA A 83 0.61 25.49 6.36
C ALA A 83 1.36 26.64 7.07
N ARG A 84 2.15 26.32 8.11
CA ARG A 84 2.99 27.31 8.81
C ARG A 84 4.10 27.87 7.93
N ARG A 85 4.80 27.03 7.17
CA ARG A 85 5.84 27.47 6.23
C ARG A 85 5.31 28.40 5.12
N ARG A 86 4.07 28.20 4.67
CA ARG A 86 3.44 29.07 3.66
C ARG A 86 3.02 30.45 4.19
N ARG A 87 2.80 30.60 5.50
CA ARG A 87 2.43 31.88 6.15
C ARG A 87 3.63 32.71 6.60
N ALA A 88 4.82 32.10 6.67
CA ALA A 88 6.08 32.76 7.04
C ALA A 88 6.91 33.24 5.83
N ARG A 89 6.36 33.06 4.61
CA ARG A 89 6.86 33.65 3.37
C ARG A 89 5.87 34.72 2.93
#